data_AF-A0A202DBR5-F1
#
_entry.id   AF-A0A202DBR5-F1
#
_cell.length_a   1.000
_cell.length_b   1.000
_cell.length_c   1.000
_cell.angle_alpha   90.00
_cell.angle_beta   90.00
_cell.angle_gamma   90.00
#
_symmetry.space_group_name_H-M   'P 1'
#
loop_
_entity.id
_entity.type
_entity.pdbx_description
1 polymer ?
#
loop_
_entity_poly.entity_id
_entity_poly.type
_entity_poly.pdbx_seq_one_letter_code
_entity_poly.pdbx_strand_id
1 'polypeptide(L)'
;MKRNEQKNCIICGRFFRPDPRVKDRQKSCKRNQCQRLRKKKSQESWFLKNKDYFQDRYDYVKTWREKHPNYQQQWRKRQREIQDEIPTLTPLKTITLVVPGKIFKGEIQDEIRLVHQCGCGMWLTGYERKIQDQIAT
;
A
#
# COMPACT_ATOMS: atom_id res chain seq x y z
N MET A 1 -23.58 -20.63 30.45
CA MET A 1 -22.56 -19.92 29.64
C MET A 1 -21.27 -20.74 29.61
N LYS A 2 -20.78 -21.18 28.43
CA LYS A 2 -19.52 -21.95 28.36
C LYS A 2 -18.37 -21.06 28.83
N ARG A 3 -17.62 -21.51 29.84
CA ARG A 3 -16.40 -20.83 30.32
C ARG A 3 -15.46 -20.68 29.12
N ASN A 4 -14.98 -19.46 28.86
CA ASN A 4 -13.87 -19.27 27.93
C ASN A 4 -12.62 -19.86 28.57
N GLU A 5 -12.41 -21.15 28.34
CA GLU A 5 -11.20 -21.85 28.73
C GLU A 5 -9.99 -21.17 28.08
N GLN A 6 -8.95 -20.96 28.88
CA GLN A 6 -7.69 -20.42 28.38
C GLN A 6 -7.06 -21.44 27.42
N LYS A 7 -6.63 -20.97 26.25
CA LYS A 7 -5.98 -21.79 25.22
C LYS A 7 -4.54 -21.36 25.03
N ASN A 8 -3.69 -22.28 24.62
CA ASN A 8 -2.32 -21.97 24.22
C ASN A 8 -2.27 -21.48 22.77
N CYS A 9 -1.53 -20.40 22.55
CA CYS A 9 -1.29 -19.88 21.21
C CYS A 9 -0.31 -20.78 20.46
N ILE A 10 -0.70 -21.28 19.29
CA ILE A 10 0.18 -22.14 18.46
C ILE A 10 1.44 -21.43 17.93
N ILE A 11 1.56 -20.11 18.12
CA ILE A 11 2.67 -19.30 17.58
C ILE A 11 3.65 -18.89 18.67
N CYS A 12 3.16 -18.38 19.80
CA CYS A 12 4.03 -17.93 20.90
C CYS A 12 3.94 -18.82 22.15
N GLY A 13 3.15 -19.89 22.13
CA GLY A 13 2.96 -20.81 23.26
C GLY A 13 2.15 -20.25 24.44
N ARG A 14 2.02 -18.92 24.57
CA ARG A 14 1.34 -18.28 25.70
C ARG A 14 -0.14 -18.61 25.78
N PHE A 15 -0.65 -18.77 27.00
CA PHE A 15 -2.08 -18.84 27.28
C PHE A 15 -2.79 -17.53 26.87
N PHE A 16 -3.97 -17.66 26.31
CA PHE A 16 -4.85 -16.54 25.97
C PHE A 16 -6.32 -16.96 26.13
N ARG A 17 -7.19 -15.98 26.38
CA ARG A 17 -8.64 -16.18 26.39
C ARG A 17 -9.18 -16.01 24.96
N PRO A 18 -9.80 -17.03 24.34
CA PRO A 18 -10.38 -16.91 23.01
C PRO A 18 -11.51 -15.87 22.98
N ASP A 19 -11.67 -15.25 21.81
CA ASP A 19 -12.80 -14.35 21.54
C ASP A 19 -14.11 -15.14 21.52
N PRO A 20 -15.17 -14.73 22.26
CA PRO A 20 -16.46 -15.42 22.28
C PRO A 20 -17.12 -15.58 20.91
N ARG A 21 -16.83 -14.71 19.93
CA ARG A 21 -17.37 -14.79 18.56
C ARG A 21 -16.69 -15.88 17.73
N VAL A 22 -15.41 -16.11 17.98
CA VAL A 22 -14.59 -17.08 17.24
C VAL A 22 -14.59 -18.44 17.95
N LYS A 23 -14.74 -18.44 19.28
CA LYS A 23 -14.74 -19.60 20.18
C LYS A 23 -13.53 -20.48 19.90
N ASP A 24 -13.77 -21.76 19.64
CA ASP A 24 -12.74 -22.77 19.50
C ASP A 24 -11.91 -22.65 18.21
N ARG A 25 -12.38 -21.86 17.23
CA ARG A 25 -11.67 -21.63 15.97
C ARG A 25 -10.45 -20.72 16.13
N GLN A 26 -10.32 -20.00 17.26
CA GLN A 26 -9.18 -19.13 17.49
C GLN A 26 -7.99 -19.96 17.98
N LYS A 27 -7.02 -20.20 17.08
CA LYS A 27 -5.80 -20.97 17.37
C LYS A 27 -4.61 -20.12 17.85
N SER A 28 -4.66 -18.80 17.66
CA SER A 28 -3.60 -17.87 18.02
C SER A 28 -4.13 -16.71 18.87
N CYS A 29 -3.29 -16.17 19.75
CA CYS A 29 -3.63 -14.98 20.54
C CYS A 29 -3.78 -13.73 19.65
N LYS A 30 -4.33 -12.65 20.24
CA LYS A 30 -4.59 -11.37 19.55
C LYS A 30 -3.35 -10.46 19.37
N ARG A 31 -2.15 -10.92 19.75
CA ARG A 31 -0.92 -10.13 19.58
C ARG A 31 -0.60 -9.96 18.09
N ASN A 32 -0.21 -8.75 17.68
CA ASN A 32 0.07 -8.39 16.29
C ASN A 32 1.06 -9.34 15.60
N GLN A 33 2.15 -9.72 16.29
CA GLN A 33 3.13 -10.66 15.76
C GLN A 33 2.51 -12.04 15.43
N CYS A 34 1.71 -12.59 16.35
CA CYS A 34 1.02 -13.87 16.14
C CYS A 34 -0.03 -13.77 15.03
N GLN A 35 -0.79 -12.67 14.95
CA GLN A 35 -1.76 -12.47 13.88
C GLN A 35 -1.09 -12.39 12.51
N ARG A 36 0.01 -11.64 12.38
CA ARG A 36 0.79 -11.53 11.13
C ARG A 36 1.31 -12.88 10.67
N LEU A 37 1.93 -13.64 11.58
CA LEU A 37 2.46 -14.98 11.28
C LEU A 37 1.34 -15.96 10.89
N ARG A 38 0.19 -15.93 11.58
CA ARG A 38 -0.98 -16.74 11.22
C ARG A 38 -1.48 -16.38 9.82
N LYS A 39 -1.63 -15.09 9.52
CA LYS A 39 -2.09 -14.60 8.21
C LYS A 39 -1.14 -15.07 7.12
N LYS A 40 0.17 -14.93 7.32
CA LYS A 40 1.20 -15.39 6.37
C LYS A 40 1.07 -16.88 6.08
N LYS A 41 1.06 -17.74 7.11
CA LYS A 41 0.89 -19.19 6.93
C LYS A 41 -0.42 -19.55 6.21
N SER A 42 -1.52 -18.92 6.61
CA SER A 42 -2.82 -19.16 5.97
C SER A 42 -2.81 -18.75 4.50
N GLN A 43 -2.16 -17.64 4.18
CA GLN A 43 -2.01 -17.14 2.82
C GLN A 43 -1.14 -18.11 1.99
N GLU A 44 -0.01 -18.58 2.51
CA GLU A 44 0.87 -19.55 1.86
C GLU A 44 0.13 -20.86 1.56
N SER A 45 -0.54 -21.44 2.57
CA SER A 45 -1.34 -22.66 2.38
C SER A 45 -2.47 -22.45 1.36
N TRP A 46 -3.10 -21.28 1.35
CA TRP A 46 -4.14 -20.96 0.38
C TRP A 46 -3.56 -20.83 -1.04
N PHE A 47 -2.41 -20.17 -1.21
CA PHE A 47 -1.72 -20.06 -2.51
C PHE A 47 -1.30 -21.42 -3.05
N LEU A 48 -0.74 -22.29 -2.20
CA LEU A 48 -0.34 -23.64 -2.61
C LEU A 48 -1.53 -24.48 -3.09
N LYS A 49 -2.71 -24.29 -2.48
CA LYS A 49 -3.96 -24.94 -2.89
C LYS A 49 -4.60 -24.32 -4.13
N ASN A 50 -4.34 -23.04 -4.40
CA ASN A 50 -5.02 -22.26 -5.45
C ASN A 50 -4.00 -21.54 -6.34
N LYS A 51 -3.08 -22.31 -6.94
CA LYS A 51 -1.96 -21.75 -7.72
C LYS A 51 -2.42 -20.91 -8.91
N ASP A 52 -3.49 -21.33 -9.57
CA ASP A 52 -3.97 -20.71 -10.81
C ASP A 52 -5.08 -19.68 -10.57
N TYR A 53 -5.43 -19.39 -9.31
CA TYR A 53 -6.54 -18.48 -8.98
C TYR A 53 -6.36 -17.03 -9.48
N PHE A 54 -5.11 -16.64 -9.71
CA PHE A 54 -4.77 -15.33 -10.24
C PHE A 54 -4.44 -15.34 -11.74
N GLN A 55 -4.36 -16.52 -12.36
CA GLN A 55 -4.16 -16.63 -13.80
C GLN A 55 -5.48 -16.30 -14.53
N ASP A 56 -5.38 -15.75 -15.74
CA ASP A 56 -6.46 -15.51 -16.72
C ASP A 56 -7.68 -14.69 -16.27
N ARG A 57 -7.70 -14.16 -15.05
CA ARG A 57 -8.80 -13.31 -14.58
C ARG A 57 -8.80 -11.94 -15.24
N TYR A 58 -7.63 -11.45 -15.66
CA TYR A 58 -7.49 -10.08 -16.15
C TYR A 58 -8.26 -9.85 -17.44
N ASP A 59 -8.23 -10.79 -18.39
CA ASP A 59 -8.89 -10.63 -19.70
C ASP A 59 -10.41 -10.56 -19.59
N TYR A 60 -10.99 -11.41 -18.75
CA TYR A 60 -12.41 -11.33 -18.40
C TYR A 60 -12.76 -9.98 -17.76
N VAL A 61 -11.97 -9.51 -16.79
CA VAL A 61 -12.22 -8.23 -16.12
C VAL A 61 -12.06 -7.05 -17.09
N LYS A 62 -11.09 -7.12 -18.01
CA LYS A 62 -10.83 -6.09 -19.02
C LYS A 62 -12.01 -5.97 -19.99
N THR A 63 -12.43 -7.07 -20.61
CA THR A 63 -13.60 -7.10 -21.51
C THR A 63 -14.88 -6.64 -20.81
N TRP A 64 -15.04 -6.99 -19.53
CA TRP A 64 -16.18 -6.52 -18.75
C TRP A 64 -16.13 -5.01 -18.50
N ARG A 65 -14.94 -4.44 -18.21
CA ARG A 65 -14.76 -2.99 -18.00
C ARG A 65 -14.98 -2.19 -19.27
N GLU A 66 -14.56 -2.70 -20.42
CA GLU A 66 -14.81 -2.09 -21.73
C GLU A 66 -16.32 -2.00 -22.03
N LYS A 67 -17.08 -3.05 -21.68
CA LYS A 67 -18.55 -3.05 -21.79
C LYS A 67 -19.24 -2.15 -20.75
N HIS A 68 -18.55 -1.81 -19.66
CA HIS A 68 -19.12 -1.08 -18.51
C HIS A 68 -18.23 0.07 -18.03
N PRO A 69 -17.93 1.08 -18.88
CA PRO A 69 -16.94 2.12 -18.57
C PRO A 69 -17.34 2.99 -17.36
N ASN A 70 -18.65 3.23 -17.17
CA ASN A 70 -19.17 4.08 -16.09
C ASN A 70 -19.57 3.30 -14.83
N TYR A 71 -19.41 1.97 -14.80
CA TYR A 71 -19.87 1.15 -13.67
C TYR A 71 -19.21 1.56 -12.36
N GLN A 72 -17.89 1.78 -12.35
CA GLN A 72 -17.19 2.14 -11.11
C GLN A 72 -17.70 3.47 -10.55
N GLN A 73 -17.98 4.45 -11.42
CA GLN A 73 -18.51 5.75 -11.00
C GLN A 73 -19.93 5.59 -10.43
N GLN A 74 -20.79 4.83 -11.10
CA GLN A 74 -22.16 4.58 -10.65
C GLN A 74 -22.21 3.77 -9.34
N TRP A 75 -21.33 2.77 -9.19
CA TRP A 75 -21.19 1.99 -7.97
C TRP A 75 -20.72 2.86 -6.79
N ARG A 76 -19.71 3.73 -7.01
CA ARG A 76 -19.24 4.69 -5.99
C ARG A 76 -20.30 5.71 -5.60
N LYS A 77 -21.13 6.17 -6.53
CA LYS A 77 -22.27 7.05 -6.22
C LYS A 77 -23.37 6.35 -5.40
N ARG A 78 -23.56 5.03 -5.59
CA ARG A 78 -24.59 4.23 -4.93
C ARG A 78 -24.18 3.77 -3.53
N GLN A 79 -22.92 3.40 -3.34
CA GLN A 79 -22.39 3.06 -2.03
C GLN A 79 -22.04 4.36 -1.30
N ARG A 80 -22.73 4.63 -0.17
CA ARG A 80 -22.25 5.64 0.78
C ARG A 80 -20.90 5.15 1.29
N GLU A 81 -19.82 5.76 0.83
CA GLU A 81 -18.48 5.41 1.31
C GLU A 81 -18.45 5.58 2.83
N ILE A 82 -18.07 4.53 3.56
CA ILE A 82 -17.51 4.72 4.90
C ILE A 82 -16.16 5.38 4.62
N GLN A 83 -16.15 6.71 4.64
CA GLN A 83 -14.93 7.48 4.69
C GLN A 83 -14.37 7.29 6.11
N ASP A 84 -13.63 6.21 6.33
CA ASP A 84 -12.65 6.23 7.40
C ASP A 84 -11.60 7.26 6.97
N GLU A 85 -11.85 8.53 7.31
CA GLU A 85 -10.81 9.54 7.27
C GLU A 85 -9.64 8.97 8.06
N ILE A 86 -8.50 8.74 7.40
CA ILE A 86 -7.26 8.49 8.12
C ILE A 86 -6.85 9.89 8.61
N PRO A 87 -7.05 10.24 9.89
CA PRO A 87 -6.65 11.56 10.35
C PRO A 87 -5.15 11.68 10.11
N THR A 88 -4.75 12.70 9.35
CA THR A 88 -3.35 13.03 9.20
C THR A 88 -2.84 13.42 10.59
N LEU A 89 -1.92 12.65 11.15
CA LEU A 89 -1.34 12.91 12.49
C LEU A 89 -0.68 14.31 12.58
N THR A 90 -0.43 14.95 11.45
CA THR A 90 0.14 16.29 11.30
C THR A 90 -0.62 17.11 10.24
N PRO A 91 -0.86 18.41 10.43
CA PRO A 91 -1.49 19.24 9.41
C PRO A 91 -0.61 19.29 8.15
N LEU A 92 -1.21 19.02 6.99
CA LEU A 92 -0.56 19.17 5.70
C LEU A 92 -0.29 20.66 5.45
N LYS A 93 0.98 21.07 5.38
CA LYS A 93 1.35 22.39 4.88
C LYS A 93 1.39 22.34 3.35
N THR A 94 0.35 22.83 2.71
CA THR A 94 0.32 22.96 1.24
C THR A 94 1.15 24.17 0.83
N ILE A 95 2.27 23.93 0.15
CA ILE A 95 3.08 24.98 -0.48
C ILE A 95 2.70 25.02 -1.97
N THR A 96 2.05 26.09 -2.41
CA THR A 96 1.72 26.30 -3.83
C THR A 96 2.97 26.76 -4.57
N LEU A 97 3.58 25.86 -5.35
CA LEU A 97 4.69 26.18 -6.25
C LEU A 97 4.11 26.60 -7.60
N VAL A 98 4.18 27.90 -7.93
CA VAL A 98 3.83 28.39 -9.27
C VAL A 98 5.06 28.20 -10.15
N VAL A 99 5.05 27.17 -10.98
CA VAL A 99 6.10 26.91 -11.96
C VAL A 99 5.64 27.45 -13.31
N PRO A 100 6.26 28.54 -13.84
CA PRO A 100 5.97 28.99 -15.19
C PRO A 100 6.61 28.01 -16.17
N GLY A 101 5.83 27.06 -16.67
CA GLY A 101 6.26 26.07 -17.65
C GLY A 101 5.13 25.68 -18.59
N LYS A 102 5.47 25.36 -19.85
CA LYS A 102 4.51 24.78 -20.79
C LYS A 102 4.27 23.32 -20.36
N ILE A 103 3.05 23.01 -19.96
CA ILE A 103 2.62 21.65 -19.61
C ILE A 103 2.52 20.85 -20.90
N PHE A 104 3.45 19.92 -21.14
CA PHE A 104 3.34 18.96 -22.22
C PHE A 104 2.42 17.82 -21.77
N LYS A 105 1.12 17.90 -22.11
CA LYS A 105 0.16 16.82 -21.84
C LYS A 105 0.51 15.59 -22.69
N GLY A 106 1.11 14.57 -22.09
CA GLY A 106 1.21 13.25 -22.74
C GLY A 106 2.39 12.37 -22.32
N GLU A 107 3.42 12.92 -21.67
CA GLU A 107 4.57 12.11 -21.24
C GLU A 107 4.47 11.78 -19.76
N ILE A 108 4.60 10.48 -19.43
CA ILE A 108 4.33 9.91 -18.10
C ILE A 108 5.41 10.28 -17.05
N GLN A 109 6.42 11.09 -17.42
CA GLN A 109 7.56 11.39 -16.55
C GLN A 109 7.96 12.87 -16.64
N ASP A 110 7.25 13.73 -15.91
CA ASP A 110 7.76 15.06 -15.58
C ASP A 110 8.82 14.91 -14.46
N GLU A 111 10.10 15.02 -14.80
CA GLU A 111 11.18 15.07 -13.82
C GLU A 111 11.27 16.48 -13.23
N ILE A 112 10.73 16.69 -12.03
CA ILE A 112 10.82 17.97 -11.32
C ILE A 112 12.23 18.10 -10.71
N ARG A 113 13.13 18.83 -11.39
CA ARG A 113 14.44 19.20 -10.84
C ARG A 113 14.34 20.49 -10.04
N LEU A 114 14.44 20.36 -8.71
CA LEU A 114 14.56 21.51 -7.82
C LEU A 114 15.95 22.12 -7.97
N VAL A 115 16.02 23.31 -8.56
CA VAL A 115 17.25 24.09 -8.67
C VAL A 115 17.25 25.13 -7.56
N HIS A 116 18.22 25.04 -6.65
CA HIS A 116 18.41 26.05 -5.60
C HIS A 116 19.50 27.03 -6.05
N GLN A 117 19.12 28.29 -6.29
CA GLN A 117 20.07 29.38 -6.54
C GLN A 117 20.16 30.27 -5.30
N CYS A 118 21.37 30.43 -4.77
CA CYS A 118 21.72 31.58 -3.96
C CYS A 118 22.86 32.33 -4.68
N GLY A 119 23.04 33.62 -4.39
CA GLY A 119 23.97 34.51 -5.10
C GLY A 119 25.46 34.12 -5.09
N CYS A 120 25.82 32.94 -4.56
CA CYS A 120 27.19 32.40 -4.55
C CYS A 120 27.30 30.99 -5.19
N GLY A 121 26.26 30.47 -5.85
CA GLY A 121 26.37 29.22 -6.61
C GLY A 121 25.06 28.43 -6.70
N MET A 122 25.01 27.52 -7.69
CA MET A 122 23.86 26.68 -8.00
C MET A 122 24.15 25.23 -7.59
N TRP A 123 23.29 24.65 -6.75
CA TRP A 123 23.43 23.27 -6.26
C TRP A 123 22.23 22.44 -6.69
N LEU A 124 22.48 21.27 -7.28
CA LEU A 124 21.46 20.29 -7.63
C LEU A 124 21.48 19.18 -6.56
N THR A 125 20.38 19.04 -5.81
CA THR A 125 20.23 17.92 -4.87
C THR A 125 19.94 16.65 -5.67
N GLY A 126 20.98 15.88 -5.98
CA GLY A 126 20.85 14.57 -6.62
C GLY A 126 22.04 14.08 -7.43
N TYR A 127 23.28 14.17 -6.93
CA TYR A 127 24.40 13.41 -7.51
C TYR A 127 25.51 13.10 -6.49
N GLU A 128 25.66 11.82 -6.14
CA GLU A 128 26.92 11.31 -5.60
C GLU A 128 27.98 11.32 -6.72
N ARG A 129 29.13 11.94 -6.43
CA ARG A 129 30.24 12.21 -7.36
C ARG A 129 30.79 10.94 -8.03
N LYS A 130 31.27 11.10 -9.26
CA LYS A 130 32.67 10.79 -9.58
C LYS A 130 33.27 11.87 -10.49
N ILE A 131 34.12 12.69 -9.90
CA ILE A 131 35.19 13.38 -10.61
C ILE A 131 36.31 12.35 -10.79
N GLN A 132 36.64 12.05 -12.03
CA GLN A 132 37.90 11.51 -12.55
C GLN A 132 37.83 11.80 -14.06
N ASP A 133 38.84 12.26 -14.77
CA ASP A 133 40.07 12.99 -14.51
C ASP A 133 40.54 13.38 -15.93
N GLN A 134 41.26 14.50 -16.04
CA GLN A 134 42.21 14.82 -17.12
C GLN A 134 41.74 15.45 -18.46
N ILE A 135 42.29 16.67 -18.61
CA ILE A 135 42.60 17.45 -19.80
C ILE A 135 43.51 16.67 -20.77
N ALA A 136 43.20 16.73 -22.07
CA ALA A 136 44.11 16.85 -23.23
C ALA A 136 43.27 16.51 -24.49
N THR A 137 43.09 17.40 -25.46
CA THR A 137 44.12 17.90 -26.39
C THR A 137 43.64 19.22 -27.00
#